data_AF-A0A6H2C4B5-F1
#
_entry.id   AF-A0A6H2C4B5-F1
#
_cell.length_a   1.000
_cell.length_b   1.000
_cell.length_c   1.000
_cell.angle_alpha   90.00
_cell.angle_beta   90.00
_cell.angle_gamma   90.00
#
_symmetry.space_group_name_H-M   'P 1'
#
loop_
_entity.id
_entity.type
_entity.pdbx_description
1 polymer ?
#
loop_
_entity_poly.entity_id
_entity_poly.type
_entity_poly.pdbx_seq_one_letter_code
_entity_poly.pdbx_strand_id
1 'polypeptide(L)'
;MTFILHEVEKSPLILSAKIPDSLRLVIERIHGCSYAELYEEKNIQGISLENSLIKVFDAIEKEKNSLDISYCYFFMAIVMGIAVQPTIKTYLPGETARFNRETITGNIFQYLFRDWIYSQHNYQPYFNDNYQPNLNVSFRDYQNYLRQYQALDEAVDVFENMLQVLESVKTRAAILNILDDCFQGYAIFPGSQGRRELFDWWLLDVVPSVFCGRLPKSIHTLKGVGKMTQHITKIRDYFFKVVGNNQSQGNTNLEKQDLLLRFLASDK
;
A
#
# COMPACT_ATOMS: atom_id res chain seq x y z
N MET A 1 41.73 -6.93 10.06
CA MET A 1 40.41 -6.89 10.72
C MET A 1 39.45 -7.56 9.76
N THR A 2 39.05 -8.78 10.06
CA THR A 2 38.28 -9.64 9.16
C THR A 2 36.81 -9.30 9.36
N PHE A 3 36.16 -8.73 8.35
CA PHE A 3 34.71 -8.53 8.36
C PHE A 3 34.05 -9.90 8.34
N ILE A 4 33.58 -10.35 9.50
CA ILE A 4 32.68 -11.50 9.58
C ILE A 4 31.34 -10.99 9.07
N LEU A 5 31.09 -11.20 7.78
CA LEU A 5 29.73 -11.22 7.24
C LEU A 5 29.00 -12.29 8.03
N HIS A 6 28.18 -11.87 9.00
CA HIS A 6 27.15 -12.75 9.53
C HIS A 6 26.36 -13.25 8.32
N GLU A 7 26.35 -14.56 8.09
CA GLU A 7 25.39 -15.19 7.20
C GLU A 7 24.01 -14.77 7.71
N VAL A 8 23.42 -13.76 7.08
CA VAL A 8 22.02 -13.42 7.26
C VAL A 8 21.27 -14.65 6.78
N GLU A 9 20.71 -15.42 7.71
CA GLU A 9 19.80 -16.51 7.38
C GLU A 9 18.74 -15.93 6.44
N LYS A 10 18.82 -16.35 5.17
CA LYS A 10 17.97 -15.80 4.12
C LYS A 10 16.53 -16.13 4.47
N SER A 11 15.69 -15.11 4.64
CA SER A 11 14.27 -15.31 4.90
C SER A 11 13.69 -16.22 3.79
N PRO A 12 12.98 -17.31 4.14
CA PRO A 12 12.36 -18.23 3.18
C PRO A 12 11.46 -17.51 2.17
N LEU A 13 10.92 -16.35 2.55
CA LEU A 13 10.05 -15.52 1.71
C LEU A 13 10.81 -14.86 0.56
N ILE A 14 11.99 -14.28 0.83
CA ILE A 14 12.86 -13.67 -0.20
C ILE A 14 13.35 -14.74 -1.18
N LEU A 15 13.77 -15.91 -0.68
CA LEU A 15 14.25 -17.01 -1.50
C LEU A 15 13.17 -17.58 -2.44
N SER A 16 11.90 -17.47 -2.06
CA SER A 16 10.77 -17.95 -2.86
C SER A 16 10.33 -16.97 -3.97
N ALA A 17 10.79 -15.71 -3.93
CA ALA A 17 10.42 -14.69 -4.89
C ALA A 17 11.45 -14.65 -6.04
N LYS A 18 10.96 -14.62 -7.28
CA LYS A 18 11.81 -14.47 -8.49
C LYS A 18 12.21 -13.00 -8.69
N ILE A 19 12.84 -12.39 -7.70
CA ILE A 19 13.37 -11.01 -7.79
C ILE A 19 14.82 -11.01 -8.26
N PRO A 20 15.28 -9.96 -8.97
CA PRO A 20 16.67 -9.80 -9.36
C PRO A 20 17.62 -9.73 -8.15
N ASP A 21 18.86 -10.21 -8.33
CA ASP A 21 19.89 -10.19 -7.30
C ASP A 21 20.19 -8.77 -6.79
N SER A 22 20.10 -7.76 -7.67
CA SER A 22 20.27 -6.34 -7.33
C SER A 22 19.25 -5.87 -6.28
N LEU A 23 17.96 -6.17 -6.47
CA LEU A 23 16.90 -5.86 -5.52
C LEU A 23 17.05 -6.70 -4.24
N ARG A 24 17.39 -7.98 -4.37
CA ARG A 24 17.61 -8.86 -3.22
C ARG A 24 18.72 -8.33 -2.30
N LEU A 25 19.86 -7.94 -2.86
CA LEU A 25 20.99 -7.41 -2.10
C LEU A 25 20.65 -6.10 -1.37
N VAL A 26 19.81 -5.25 -1.99
CA VAL A 26 19.32 -4.02 -1.35
C VAL A 26 18.41 -4.36 -0.17
N ILE A 27 17.48 -5.30 -0.35
CA ILE A 27 16.60 -5.80 0.71
C ILE A 27 17.41 -6.37 1.88
N GLU A 28 18.36 -7.27 1.61
CA GLU A 28 19.20 -7.91 2.64
C GLU A 28 20.00 -6.87 3.44
N ARG A 29 20.56 -5.86 2.75
CA ARG A 29 21.30 -4.77 3.39
C ARG A 29 20.41 -3.94 4.30
N ILE A 30 19.24 -3.53 3.80
CA ILE A 30 18.29 -2.66 4.51
C ILE A 30 17.67 -3.38 5.71
N HIS A 31 17.42 -4.68 5.57
CA HIS A 31 16.93 -5.53 6.65
C HIS A 31 17.94 -5.62 7.80
N GLY A 32 19.24 -5.64 7.51
CA GLY A 32 20.29 -5.66 8.54
C GLY A 32 20.53 -4.32 9.25
N CYS A 33 19.83 -3.25 8.86
CA CYS A 33 19.94 -1.94 9.51
C CYS A 33 19.02 -1.81 10.72
N SER A 34 19.37 -0.86 11.59
CA SER A 34 18.56 -0.47 12.75
C SER A 34 18.10 0.98 12.64
N TYR A 35 16.85 1.24 12.98
CA TYR A 35 16.17 2.52 12.72
C TYR A 35 15.55 3.09 14.00
N ALA A 36 15.87 4.35 14.31
CA ALA A 36 15.29 5.04 15.47
C ALA A 36 13.78 5.26 15.29
N GLU A 37 13.35 5.45 14.05
CA GLU A 37 11.96 5.68 13.62
C GLU A 37 11.05 4.46 13.90
N LEU A 38 11.66 3.27 13.97
CA LEU A 38 11.00 2.02 14.36
C LEU A 38 11.09 1.74 15.87
N TYR A 39 11.53 2.73 16.68
CA TYR A 39 11.80 2.64 18.12
C TYR A 39 12.80 1.55 18.52
N GLU A 40 13.77 1.28 17.66
CA GLU A 40 14.87 0.38 17.99
C GLU A 40 15.88 1.10 18.89
N GLU A 41 16.31 0.45 19.97
CA GLU A 41 17.14 1.06 21.03
C GLU A 41 18.52 1.56 20.55
N LYS A 42 18.95 1.19 19.34
CA LYS A 42 20.28 1.49 18.82
C LYS A 42 20.25 1.87 17.35
N ASN A 43 20.17 3.17 17.05
CA ASN A 43 20.53 3.63 15.71
C ASN A 43 22.07 3.63 15.55
N ILE A 44 22.65 2.44 15.36
CA ILE A 44 24.10 2.23 15.31
C ILE A 44 24.73 2.92 14.08
N GLN A 45 23.95 3.11 13.03
CA GLN A 45 24.44 3.47 11.70
C GLN A 45 24.12 4.91 11.29
N GLY A 46 23.24 5.61 12.02
CA GLY A 46 22.79 6.96 11.68
C GLY A 46 22.02 7.05 10.37
N ILE A 47 21.46 5.94 9.89
CA ILE A 47 20.70 5.86 8.64
C ILE A 47 19.23 6.11 8.96
N SER A 48 18.56 6.96 8.19
CA SER A 48 17.11 7.15 8.33
C SER A 48 16.33 6.07 7.59
N LEU A 49 15.15 5.74 8.11
CA LEU A 49 14.22 4.79 7.50
C LEU A 49 13.83 5.23 6.09
N GLU A 50 13.51 6.51 5.91
CA GLU A 50 13.17 7.10 4.62
C GLU A 50 14.26 6.87 3.56
N ASN A 51 15.53 7.09 3.91
CA ASN A 51 16.65 6.84 3.00
C ASN A 51 16.75 5.36 2.59
N SER A 52 16.37 4.44 3.47
CA SER A 52 16.28 3.02 3.15
C SER A 52 15.09 2.72 2.23
N LEU A 53 13.91 3.28 2.49
CA LEU A 53 12.76 3.14 1.59
C LEU A 53 13.08 3.65 0.18
N ILE A 54 13.74 4.81 0.07
CA ILE A 54 14.22 5.38 -1.19
C ILE A 54 15.13 4.41 -1.93
N LYS A 55 16.08 3.77 -1.23
CA LYS A 55 16.99 2.77 -1.84
C LYS A 55 16.25 1.53 -2.36
N VAL A 56 15.20 1.08 -1.67
CA VAL A 56 14.35 -0.01 -2.18
C VAL A 56 13.68 0.42 -3.48
N PHE A 57 13.10 1.63 -3.52
CA PHE A 57 12.45 2.14 -4.72
C PHE A 57 13.41 2.35 -5.88
N ASP A 58 14.59 2.92 -5.64
CA ASP A 58 15.65 3.05 -6.65
C ASP A 58 16.06 1.68 -7.22
N ALA A 59 16.05 0.63 -6.40
CA ALA A 59 16.35 -0.72 -6.85
C ALA A 59 15.24 -1.30 -7.71
N ILE A 60 13.96 -1.08 -7.36
CA ILE A 60 12.81 -1.48 -8.19
C ILE A 60 12.85 -0.75 -9.55
N GLU A 61 13.12 0.55 -9.53
CA GLU A 61 13.12 1.41 -10.72
C GLU A 61 14.23 1.04 -11.71
N LYS A 62 15.36 0.51 -11.24
CA LYS A 62 16.44 0.03 -12.10
C LYS A 62 16.11 -1.25 -12.86
N GLU A 63 15.18 -2.05 -12.34
CA GLU A 63 14.88 -3.39 -12.87
C GLU A 63 13.63 -3.42 -13.75
N LYS A 64 12.85 -2.34 -13.79
CA LYS A 64 11.54 -2.28 -14.44
C LYS A 64 11.44 -1.06 -15.36
N ASN A 65 10.62 -1.17 -16.41
CA ASN A 65 10.24 0.00 -17.20
C ASN A 65 9.28 0.90 -16.40
N SER A 66 9.07 2.15 -16.86
CA SER A 66 8.24 3.15 -16.17
C SER A 66 6.80 2.69 -15.89
N LEU A 67 6.21 1.90 -16.79
CA LEU A 67 4.86 1.39 -16.63
C LEU A 67 4.80 0.34 -15.51
N ASP A 68 5.73 -0.62 -15.53
CA ASP A 68 5.82 -1.66 -14.52
C ASP A 68 6.16 -1.10 -13.13
N ILE A 69 6.93 -0.01 -13.05
CA ILE A 69 7.19 0.74 -11.81
C ILE A 69 5.89 1.29 -11.24
N SER A 70 5.11 1.99 -12.08
CA SER A 70 3.83 2.58 -11.66
C SER A 70 2.86 1.50 -11.16
N TYR A 71 2.86 0.32 -11.80
CA TYR A 71 2.06 -0.83 -11.38
C TYR A 71 2.51 -1.40 -10.04
N CYS A 72 3.83 -1.50 -9.80
CA CYS A 72 4.36 -1.94 -8.51
C CYS A 72 3.90 -1.00 -7.39
N TYR A 73 4.00 0.31 -7.59
CA TYR A 73 3.58 1.27 -6.55
C TYR A 73 2.08 1.23 -6.32
N PHE A 74 1.27 1.12 -7.38
CA PHE A 74 -0.17 0.94 -7.27
C PHE A 74 -0.56 -0.30 -6.47
N PHE A 75 0.05 -1.45 -6.78
CA PHE A 75 -0.25 -2.69 -6.08
C PHE A 75 0.25 -2.72 -4.63
N MET A 76 1.40 -2.08 -4.36
CA MET A 76 1.88 -1.89 -3.01
C MET A 76 0.92 -1.01 -2.20
N ALA A 77 0.42 0.08 -2.78
CA ALA A 77 -0.58 0.93 -2.16
C ALA A 77 -1.88 0.17 -1.85
N ILE A 78 -2.35 -0.71 -2.74
CA ILE A 78 -3.49 -1.60 -2.47
C ILE A 78 -3.23 -2.49 -1.25
N VAL A 79 -2.07 -3.12 -1.17
CA VAL A 79 -1.71 -3.99 -0.03
C VAL A 79 -1.70 -3.20 1.29
N MET A 80 -1.09 -2.01 1.30
CA MET A 80 -1.08 -1.14 2.47
C MET A 80 -2.48 -0.65 2.85
N GLY A 81 -3.33 -0.29 1.87
CA GLY A 81 -4.73 0.07 2.12
C GLY A 81 -5.54 -1.06 2.73
N ILE A 82 -5.29 -2.31 2.31
CA ILE A 82 -5.91 -3.49 2.94
C ILE A 82 -5.47 -3.63 4.40
N ALA A 83 -4.18 -3.40 4.67
CA ALA A 83 -3.61 -3.46 6.01
C ALA A 83 -4.19 -2.41 6.97
N VAL A 84 -4.44 -1.20 6.45
CA VAL A 84 -5.01 -0.05 7.18
C VAL A 84 -6.54 -0.15 7.37
N GLN A 85 -7.24 -0.89 6.51
CA GLN A 85 -8.71 -1.00 6.54
C GLN A 85 -9.29 -1.29 7.95
N PRO A 86 -8.71 -2.18 8.78
CA PRO A 86 -9.19 -2.41 10.13
C PRO A 86 -9.10 -1.19 11.06
N THR A 87 -8.14 -0.29 10.86
CA THR A 87 -7.98 0.94 11.66
C THR A 87 -9.14 1.89 11.45
N ILE A 88 -9.51 2.16 10.18
CA ILE A 88 -10.74 2.92 9.86
C ILE A 88 -11.97 2.25 10.49
N LYS A 89 -12.08 0.92 10.39
CA LYS A 89 -13.22 0.19 10.98
C LYS A 89 -13.27 0.27 12.50
N THR A 90 -12.13 0.37 13.18
CA THR A 90 -12.05 0.43 14.65
C THR A 90 -12.34 1.82 15.17
N TYR A 91 -11.67 2.84 14.62
CA TYR A 91 -11.66 4.19 15.17
C TYR A 91 -12.73 5.11 14.61
N LEU A 92 -13.24 4.85 13.40
CA LEU A 92 -14.35 5.63 12.88
C LEU A 92 -15.60 5.29 13.69
N PRO A 93 -16.30 6.25 14.33
CA PRO A 93 -17.53 5.96 15.04
C PRO A 93 -18.59 5.43 14.08
N GLY A 94 -19.46 4.56 14.58
CA GLY A 94 -20.39 3.81 13.74
C GLY A 94 -21.66 3.61 14.53
N GLU A 95 -22.61 4.48 14.28
CA GLU A 95 -23.96 4.37 14.81
C GLU A 95 -24.95 5.30 14.09
N THR A 96 -24.76 5.51 12.80
CA THR A 96 -25.82 6.09 11.96
C THR A 96 -25.84 5.37 10.62
N ALA A 97 -27.04 5.03 10.12
CA ALA A 97 -27.27 4.28 8.88
C ALA A 97 -26.63 4.93 7.63
N ARG A 98 -26.20 6.20 7.75
CA ARG A 98 -25.51 6.98 6.73
C ARG A 98 -24.00 6.66 6.63
N PHE A 99 -23.41 6.06 7.66
CA PHE A 99 -21.95 5.89 7.81
C PHE A 99 -21.60 4.42 8.11
N ASN A 100 -21.80 3.55 7.12
CA ASN A 100 -21.30 2.18 7.24
C ASN A 100 -19.79 2.19 6.98
N ARG A 101 -18.99 1.89 8.02
CA ARG A 101 -17.52 1.85 7.99
C ARG A 101 -16.96 0.94 6.89
N GLU A 102 -17.69 -0.14 6.55
CA GLU A 102 -17.32 -1.04 5.47
C GLU A 102 -17.58 -0.46 4.08
N THR A 103 -18.53 0.49 3.97
CA THR A 103 -18.87 1.17 2.72
C THR A 103 -17.80 2.17 2.32
N ILE A 104 -17.16 2.88 3.26
CA ILE A 104 -16.18 3.93 2.96
C ILE A 104 -14.95 3.35 2.27
N THR A 105 -14.25 2.44 2.97
CA THR A 105 -13.05 1.80 2.43
C THR A 105 -13.37 1.03 1.15
N GLY A 106 -14.54 0.38 1.10
CA GLY A 106 -15.03 -0.29 -0.11
C GLY A 106 -15.33 0.62 -1.29
N ASN A 107 -15.84 1.83 -1.04
CA ASN A 107 -16.08 2.81 -2.09
C ASN A 107 -14.77 3.39 -2.62
N ILE A 108 -13.75 3.55 -1.76
CA ILE A 108 -12.41 4.00 -2.19
C ILE A 108 -11.77 2.95 -3.09
N PHE A 109 -11.82 1.66 -2.72
CA PHE A 109 -11.34 0.59 -3.60
C PHE A 109 -12.12 0.54 -4.93
N GLN A 110 -13.45 0.66 -4.89
CA GLN A 110 -14.25 0.73 -6.13
C GLN A 110 -13.86 1.93 -6.99
N TYR A 111 -13.63 3.10 -6.37
CA TYR A 111 -13.19 4.28 -7.08
C TYR A 111 -11.83 4.06 -7.74
N LEU A 112 -10.84 3.59 -6.97
CA LEU A 112 -9.49 3.29 -7.44
C LEU A 112 -9.50 2.33 -8.63
N PHE A 113 -10.26 1.24 -8.53
CA PHE A 113 -10.35 0.27 -9.61
C PHE A 113 -11.05 0.86 -10.83
N ARG A 114 -12.12 1.63 -10.64
CA ARG A 114 -12.82 2.28 -11.75
C ARG A 114 -11.91 3.28 -12.45
N ASP A 115 -11.25 4.15 -11.70
CA ASP A 115 -10.36 5.18 -12.25
C ASP A 115 -9.16 4.54 -12.96
N TRP A 116 -8.60 3.48 -12.39
CA TRP A 116 -7.55 2.69 -13.05
C TRP A 116 -7.98 2.13 -14.40
N ILE A 117 -9.13 1.44 -14.43
CA ILE A 117 -9.63 0.68 -15.59
C ILE A 117 -10.19 1.59 -16.68
N TYR A 118 -10.87 2.67 -16.30
CA TYR A 118 -11.69 3.48 -17.19
C TYR A 118 -11.16 4.91 -17.41
N SER A 119 -10.17 5.40 -16.65
CA SER A 119 -9.60 6.71 -16.96
C SER A 119 -8.86 6.65 -18.30
N GLN A 120 -9.41 7.41 -19.25
CA GLN A 120 -8.75 7.72 -20.51
C GLN A 120 -7.53 8.59 -20.20
N HIS A 121 -6.42 8.37 -20.89
CA HIS A 121 -5.22 9.22 -20.85
C HIS A 121 -5.49 10.64 -21.40
N ASN A 122 -6.31 11.43 -20.71
CA ASN A 122 -6.46 12.87 -20.88
C ASN A 122 -6.25 13.57 -19.53
N TYR A 123 -5.09 13.33 -18.94
CA TYR A 123 -4.60 14.12 -17.82
C TYR A 123 -4.09 15.45 -18.40
N GLN A 124 -4.95 16.47 -18.50
CA GLN A 124 -4.50 17.84 -18.79
C GLN A 124 -3.83 18.42 -17.54
N PRO A 125 -2.65 19.07 -17.66
CA PRO A 125 -1.84 19.48 -16.52
C PRO A 125 -2.31 20.76 -15.82
N TYR A 126 -3.51 21.26 -16.15
CA TYR A 126 -4.12 22.37 -15.42
C TYR A 126 -5.07 21.80 -14.37
N PHE A 127 -4.50 21.49 -13.21
CA PHE A 127 -5.25 21.27 -11.98
C PHE A 127 -6.14 22.50 -11.74
N ASN A 128 -7.43 22.36 -12.00
CA ASN A 128 -8.42 23.23 -11.43
C ASN A 128 -8.53 22.79 -9.97
N ASP A 129 -8.24 23.68 -9.02
CA ASP A 129 -8.35 23.43 -7.55
C ASP A 129 -9.76 22.98 -7.11
N ASN A 130 -10.71 22.93 -8.04
CA ASN A 130 -12.09 22.49 -7.86
C ASN A 130 -12.42 21.11 -8.44
N TYR A 131 -11.46 20.35 -8.96
CA TYR A 131 -11.71 18.93 -9.27
C TYR A 131 -11.61 18.09 -8.00
N GLN A 132 -12.55 18.32 -7.07
CA GLN A 132 -12.90 17.29 -6.11
C GLN A 132 -13.60 16.20 -6.92
N PRO A 133 -13.03 14.99 -7.08
CA PRO A 133 -13.82 13.89 -7.58
C PRO A 133 -15.08 13.85 -6.73
N ASN A 134 -16.24 13.73 -7.37
CA ASN A 134 -17.53 13.58 -6.70
C ASN A 134 -17.58 12.18 -6.07
N LEU A 135 -16.58 11.87 -5.24
CA LEU A 135 -16.62 10.87 -4.20
C LEU A 135 -17.76 11.34 -3.31
N ASN A 136 -18.88 10.63 -3.35
CA ASN A 136 -19.83 10.62 -2.25
C ASN A 136 -19.21 9.95 -0.98
N VAL A 137 -17.90 10.10 -0.84
CA VAL A 137 -16.94 9.55 0.11
C VAL A 137 -15.96 10.69 0.39
N SER A 138 -16.49 11.83 0.78
CA SER A 138 -15.64 12.90 1.24
C SER A 138 -15.28 12.58 2.69
N PHE A 139 -13.98 12.44 3.00
CA PHE A 139 -13.53 12.40 4.39
C PHE A 139 -13.91 13.69 5.15
N ARG A 140 -14.35 14.72 4.42
CA ARG A 140 -14.97 15.96 4.91
C ARG A 140 -16.14 15.73 5.87
N ASP A 141 -16.98 14.73 5.63
CA ASP A 141 -18.07 14.38 6.55
C ASP A 141 -17.55 13.85 7.91
N TYR A 142 -16.29 13.46 7.97
CA TYR A 142 -15.63 12.88 9.14
C TYR A 142 -14.60 13.81 9.77
N GLN A 143 -14.39 15.03 9.24
CA GLN A 143 -13.39 16.00 9.73
C GLN A 143 -13.47 16.26 11.24
N ASN A 144 -14.69 16.20 11.81
CA ASN A 144 -14.91 16.37 13.25
C ASN A 144 -14.35 15.21 14.09
N TYR A 145 -14.14 14.04 13.49
CA TYR A 145 -13.60 12.83 14.13
C TYR A 145 -12.12 12.59 13.83
N LEU A 146 -11.64 13.01 12.65
CA LEU A 146 -10.24 12.80 12.23
C LEU A 146 -9.25 13.39 13.26
N ARG A 147 -9.55 14.58 13.79
CA ARG A 147 -8.71 15.26 14.79
C ARG A 147 -8.75 14.65 16.20
N GLN A 148 -9.62 13.67 16.44
CA GLN A 148 -9.75 13.04 17.76
C GLN A 148 -8.82 11.84 17.92
N TYR A 149 -8.44 11.19 16.82
CA TYR A 149 -7.63 9.98 16.84
C TYR A 149 -6.57 10.05 15.75
N GLN A 150 -5.30 10.19 16.15
CA GLN A 150 -4.16 10.21 15.22
C GLN A 150 -4.16 8.99 14.29
N ALA A 151 -4.44 7.80 14.83
CA ALA A 151 -4.55 6.57 14.03
C ALA A 151 -5.66 6.61 12.96
N LEU A 152 -6.73 7.39 13.18
CA LEU A 152 -7.78 7.58 12.19
C LEU A 152 -7.36 8.59 11.12
N ASP A 153 -6.73 9.69 11.52
CA ASP A 153 -6.19 10.73 10.63
C ASP A 153 -5.20 10.12 9.63
N GLU A 154 -4.16 9.45 10.14
CA GLU A 154 -3.12 8.82 9.31
C GLU A 154 -3.68 7.65 8.47
N ALA A 155 -4.67 6.91 8.99
CA ALA A 155 -5.34 5.89 8.20
C ALA A 155 -6.13 6.49 7.03
N VAL A 156 -6.71 7.67 7.19
CA VAL A 156 -7.37 8.40 6.12
C VAL A 156 -6.34 8.94 5.12
N ASP A 157 -5.24 9.51 5.61
CA ASP A 157 -4.14 10.00 4.77
C ASP A 157 -3.57 8.90 3.87
N VAL A 158 -3.46 7.65 4.36
CA VAL A 158 -3.10 6.51 3.51
C VAL A 158 -4.07 6.35 2.34
N PHE A 159 -5.39 6.39 2.59
CA PHE A 159 -6.38 6.25 1.53
C PHE A 159 -6.41 7.45 0.58
N GLU A 160 -6.13 8.65 1.06
CA GLU A 160 -5.99 9.84 0.20
C GLU A 160 -4.74 9.74 -0.70
N ASN A 161 -3.61 9.31 -0.15
CA ASN A 161 -2.39 9.07 -0.92
C ASN A 161 -2.56 7.92 -1.92
N MET A 162 -3.34 6.86 -1.61
CA MET A 162 -3.64 5.79 -2.57
C MET A 162 -4.28 6.32 -3.87
N LEU A 163 -5.12 7.35 -3.79
CA LEU A 163 -5.73 7.99 -4.96
C LEU A 163 -4.67 8.69 -5.82
N GLN A 164 -3.63 9.24 -5.20
CA GLN A 164 -2.53 9.93 -5.88
C GLN A 164 -1.51 8.98 -6.50
N VAL A 165 -1.46 7.71 -6.07
CA VAL A 165 -0.57 6.68 -6.68
C VAL A 165 -0.91 6.44 -8.15
N LEU A 166 -2.14 6.76 -8.57
CA LEU A 166 -2.56 6.71 -9.97
C LEU A 166 -2.01 7.87 -10.83
N GLU A 167 -1.49 8.93 -10.21
CA GLU A 167 -0.92 10.09 -10.88
C GLU A 167 0.59 9.90 -11.08
N SER A 168 1.03 9.63 -12.31
CA SER A 168 2.42 9.26 -12.63
C SER A 168 3.49 10.21 -12.06
N VAL A 169 3.19 11.50 -11.94
CA VAL A 169 4.11 12.51 -11.37
C VAL A 169 4.22 12.41 -9.85
N LYS A 170 3.16 11.96 -9.16
CA LYS A 170 3.08 11.90 -7.69
C LYS A 170 3.24 10.49 -7.14
N THR A 171 3.22 9.44 -7.98
CA THR A 171 3.19 8.04 -7.55
C THR A 171 4.25 7.69 -6.50
N ARG A 172 5.50 8.13 -6.70
CA ARG A 172 6.60 7.84 -5.77
C ARG A 172 6.45 8.55 -4.42
N ALA A 173 6.08 9.83 -4.43
CA ALA A 173 5.85 10.58 -3.20
C ALA A 173 4.65 10.03 -2.42
N ALA A 174 3.57 9.69 -3.13
CA ALA A 174 2.36 9.12 -2.54
C ALA A 174 2.63 7.78 -1.84
N ILE A 175 3.41 6.86 -2.46
CA ILE A 175 3.76 5.61 -1.79
C ILE A 175 4.70 5.83 -0.60
N LEU A 176 5.62 6.79 -0.65
CA LEU A 176 6.46 7.14 0.50
C LEU A 176 5.62 7.66 1.67
N ASN A 177 4.66 8.56 1.42
CA ASN A 177 3.74 9.05 2.45
C ASN A 177 2.91 7.92 3.08
N ILE A 178 2.38 6.99 2.26
CA ILE A 178 1.66 5.81 2.77
C ILE A 178 2.55 5.01 3.73
N LEU A 179 3.81 4.79 3.37
CA LEU A 179 4.73 4.02 4.20
C LEU A 179 5.13 4.77 5.48
N ASP A 180 5.21 6.10 5.41
CA ASP A 180 5.45 6.94 6.58
C ASP A 180 4.31 6.83 7.60
N ASP A 181 3.06 7.03 7.17
CA ASP A 181 1.86 6.87 8.00
C ASP A 181 1.74 5.46 8.61
N CYS A 182 2.24 4.45 7.90
CA CYS A 182 2.20 3.06 8.34
C CYS A 182 3.33 2.70 9.33
N PHE A 183 4.57 3.12 9.08
CA PHE A 183 5.73 2.70 9.87
C PHE A 183 6.08 3.70 10.98
N GLN A 184 5.96 4.99 10.71
CA GLN A 184 6.28 6.07 11.64
C GLN A 184 5.03 6.63 12.32
N GLY A 185 3.87 6.52 11.67
CA GLY A 185 2.56 6.81 12.23
C GLY A 185 1.91 5.62 12.96
N TYR A 186 0.58 5.65 13.01
CA TYR A 186 -0.33 4.76 13.70
C TYR A 186 -1.42 4.18 12.78
N ALA A 187 -1.25 4.30 11.45
CA ALA A 187 -2.25 3.83 10.49
C ALA A 187 -2.51 2.31 10.56
N ILE A 188 -1.52 1.49 10.93
CA ILE A 188 -1.65 0.02 11.06
C ILE A 188 -1.47 -0.49 12.50
N PHE A 189 -0.82 0.26 13.39
CA PHE A 189 -0.59 -0.15 14.78
C PHE A 189 -0.76 1.01 15.76
N PRO A 190 -1.33 0.82 16.96
CA PRO A 190 -1.52 1.89 17.92
C PRO A 190 -0.31 2.06 18.86
N GLY A 191 0.87 1.47 18.56
CA GLY A 191 2.00 1.42 19.48
C GLY A 191 3.33 0.95 18.87
N SER A 192 4.41 1.05 19.66
CA SER A 192 5.80 0.89 19.21
C SER A 192 6.25 -0.56 18.98
N GLN A 193 5.70 -1.53 19.70
CA GLN A 193 6.21 -2.92 19.71
C GLN A 193 6.08 -3.68 18.38
N GLY A 194 5.24 -3.21 17.44
CA GLY A 194 5.00 -3.89 16.14
C GLY A 194 5.65 -3.23 14.92
N ARG A 195 6.32 -2.08 15.06
CA ARG A 195 6.81 -1.29 13.91
C ARG A 195 7.88 -2.01 13.12
N ARG A 196 8.83 -2.65 13.79
CA ARG A 196 9.88 -3.42 13.13
C ARG A 196 9.31 -4.62 12.39
N GLU A 197 8.43 -5.39 13.02
CA GLU A 197 7.76 -6.52 12.37
C GLU A 197 6.94 -6.09 11.14
N LEU A 198 6.26 -4.94 11.22
CA LEU A 198 5.52 -4.37 10.09
C LEU A 198 6.45 -3.96 8.94
N PHE A 199 7.58 -3.32 9.25
CA PHE A 199 8.60 -2.98 8.27
C PHE A 199 9.20 -4.23 7.61
N ASP A 200 9.55 -5.25 8.40
CA ASP A 200 10.08 -6.51 7.90
C ASP A 200 9.06 -7.24 7.02
N TRP A 201 7.78 -7.26 7.40
CA TRP A 201 6.73 -7.79 6.54
C TRP A 201 6.67 -7.07 5.20
N TRP A 202 6.68 -5.73 5.21
CA TRP A 202 6.68 -4.97 3.97
C TRP A 202 7.92 -5.26 3.11
N LEU A 203 9.10 -5.25 3.71
CA LEU A 203 10.37 -5.41 3.01
C LEU A 203 10.58 -6.84 2.48
N LEU A 204 10.18 -7.85 3.24
CA LEU A 204 10.48 -9.25 2.98
C LEU A 204 9.35 -10.02 2.28
N ASP A 205 8.10 -9.58 2.40
CA ASP A 205 6.92 -10.22 1.79
C ASP A 205 6.27 -9.31 0.74
N VAL A 206 5.92 -8.06 1.10
CA VAL A 206 5.19 -7.16 0.19
C VAL A 206 6.03 -6.76 -1.02
N VAL A 207 7.24 -6.22 -0.80
CA VAL A 207 8.12 -5.74 -1.88
C VAL A 207 8.40 -6.86 -2.90
N PRO A 208 8.87 -8.07 -2.50
CA PRO A 208 9.14 -9.13 -3.47
C PRO A 208 7.88 -9.67 -4.15
N SER A 209 6.76 -9.77 -3.42
CA SER A 209 5.51 -10.28 -4.00
C SER A 209 4.95 -9.33 -5.04
N VAL A 210 4.87 -8.04 -4.72
CA VAL A 210 4.38 -7.01 -5.65
C VAL A 210 5.30 -6.87 -6.86
N PHE A 211 6.63 -6.94 -6.66
CA PHE A 211 7.59 -6.92 -7.77
C PHE A 211 7.31 -8.05 -8.78
N CYS A 212 6.94 -9.22 -8.28
CA CYS A 212 6.56 -10.39 -9.07
C CYS A 212 5.10 -10.37 -9.55
N GLY A 213 4.33 -9.30 -9.30
CA GLY A 213 2.94 -9.18 -9.74
C GLY A 213 1.95 -10.04 -8.97
N ARG A 214 2.23 -10.37 -7.71
CA ARG A 214 1.38 -11.19 -6.84
C ARG A 214 1.17 -10.54 -5.47
N LEU A 215 0.14 -11.01 -4.76
CA LEU A 215 -0.11 -10.60 -3.38
C LEU A 215 0.89 -11.26 -2.41
N PRO A 216 1.26 -10.59 -1.30
CA PRO A 216 1.95 -11.24 -0.19
C PRO A 216 1.07 -12.34 0.43
N LYS A 217 1.69 -13.33 1.08
CA LYS A 217 0.96 -14.45 1.69
C LYS A 217 0.24 -14.02 2.98
N SER A 218 0.88 -13.12 3.71
CA SER A 218 0.42 -12.61 4.99
C SER A 218 0.00 -11.14 4.88
N ILE A 219 -0.82 -10.70 5.83
CA ILE A 219 -1.20 -9.29 6.00
C ILE A 219 -1.02 -8.91 7.47
N HIS A 220 -0.30 -7.81 7.71
CA HIS A 220 -0.18 -7.22 9.05
C HIS A 220 -1.25 -6.15 9.20
N THR A 221 -2.02 -6.20 10.29
CA THR A 221 -3.11 -5.25 10.55
C THR A 221 -3.13 -4.84 12.01
N LEU A 222 -3.98 -3.86 12.36
CA LEU A 222 -4.29 -3.51 13.74
C LEU A 222 -4.71 -4.71 14.61
N LYS A 223 -5.27 -5.76 13.99
CA LYS A 223 -5.72 -6.98 14.67
C LYS A 223 -4.64 -8.06 14.76
N GLY A 224 -3.41 -7.77 14.34
CA GLY A 224 -2.30 -8.71 14.22
C GLY A 224 -2.14 -9.27 12.81
N VAL A 225 -1.38 -10.37 12.72
CA VAL A 225 -1.01 -11.04 11.46
C VAL A 225 -2.11 -12.00 11.02
N GLY A 226 -2.58 -11.85 9.79
CA GLY A 226 -3.59 -12.69 9.16
C GLY A 226 -3.15 -13.27 7.82
N LYS A 227 -4.03 -14.06 7.20
CA LYS A 227 -3.83 -14.54 5.83
C LYS A 227 -4.38 -13.52 4.85
N MET A 228 -3.59 -13.12 3.85
CA MET A 228 -4.04 -12.16 2.83
C MET A 228 -5.32 -12.64 2.12
N THR A 229 -5.47 -13.95 1.92
CA THR A 229 -6.64 -14.57 1.29
C THR A 229 -7.96 -14.30 2.02
N GLN A 230 -7.94 -14.03 3.32
CA GLN A 230 -9.14 -13.69 4.09
C GLN A 230 -9.62 -12.26 3.84
N HIS A 231 -8.71 -11.37 3.45
CA HIS A 231 -8.99 -9.97 3.20
C HIS A 231 -9.32 -9.71 1.73
N ILE A 232 -8.70 -10.47 0.82
CA ILE A 232 -8.81 -10.23 -0.62
C ILE A 232 -10.19 -10.51 -1.19
N THR A 233 -10.97 -11.43 -0.62
CA THR A 233 -12.31 -11.76 -1.11
C THR A 233 -13.20 -10.52 -1.19
N LYS A 234 -13.22 -9.70 -0.13
CA LYS A 234 -14.00 -8.45 -0.12
C LYS A 234 -13.50 -7.44 -1.15
N ILE A 235 -12.18 -7.38 -1.37
CA ILE A 235 -11.55 -6.50 -2.36
C ILE A 235 -11.94 -6.92 -3.79
N ARG A 236 -11.96 -8.23 -4.06
CA ARG A 236 -12.42 -8.78 -5.34
C ARG A 236 -13.89 -8.45 -5.62
N ASP A 237 -14.74 -8.48 -4.60
CA ASP A 237 -16.15 -8.10 -4.75
C ASP A 237 -16.29 -6.64 -5.21
N TYR A 238 -15.45 -5.74 -4.71
CA TYR A 238 -15.41 -4.35 -5.17
C TYR A 238 -14.97 -4.23 -6.63
N PHE A 239 -13.95 -4.99 -7.05
CA PHE A 239 -13.56 -5.06 -8.45
C PHE A 239 -14.70 -5.56 -9.35
N PHE A 240 -15.37 -6.66 -8.99
CA PHE A 240 -16.45 -7.21 -9.80
C PHE A 240 -17.67 -6.28 -9.87
N LYS A 241 -17.97 -5.52 -8.80
CA LYS A 241 -18.98 -4.45 -8.85
C LYS A 241 -18.62 -3.38 -9.87
N VAL A 242 -17.36 -2.95 -9.92
CA VAL A 242 -16.88 -1.97 -10.90
C VAL A 242 -17.02 -2.50 -12.31
N VAL A 243 -16.56 -3.72 -12.57
CA VAL A 243 -16.65 -4.32 -13.91
C VAL A 243 -18.12 -4.48 -14.32
N GLY A 244 -18.95 -5.11 -13.47
CA GLY A 244 -20.37 -5.36 -13.76
C GLY A 244 -21.17 -4.09 -13.99
N ASN A 245 -20.95 -3.04 -13.21
CA ASN A 245 -21.69 -1.77 -13.33
C ASN A 245 -21.30 -0.95 -14.57
N ASN A 246 -20.11 -1.18 -15.16
CA ASN A 246 -19.57 -0.35 -16.25
C ASN A 246 -19.38 -1.13 -17.56
N GLN A 247 -19.94 -2.35 -17.69
CA GLN A 247 -19.87 -3.14 -18.94
C GLN A 247 -20.41 -2.41 -20.17
N SER A 248 -21.32 -1.43 -19.99
CA SER A 248 -21.91 -0.63 -21.07
C SER A 248 -21.09 0.59 -21.50
N GLN A 249 -20.00 0.93 -20.81
CA GLN A 249 -19.28 2.22 -21.03
C GLN A 249 -18.35 2.24 -22.25
N GLY A 250 -18.21 1.14 -23.01
CA GLY A 250 -17.54 1.10 -24.33
C GLY A 250 -16.03 1.42 -24.35
N ASN A 251 -15.45 1.85 -23.23
CA ASN A 251 -14.07 2.36 -23.16
C ASN A 251 -13.24 1.66 -22.06
N THR A 252 -13.33 0.34 -22.06
CA THR A 252 -12.72 -0.54 -21.07
C THR A 252 -11.27 -0.85 -21.42
N ASN A 253 -10.31 -0.53 -20.53
CA ASN A 253 -8.94 -1.03 -20.67
C ASN A 253 -8.85 -2.49 -20.17
N LEU A 254 -9.03 -3.45 -21.09
CA LEU A 254 -9.04 -4.88 -20.79
C LEU A 254 -7.70 -5.39 -20.21
N GLU A 255 -6.58 -4.80 -20.62
CA GLU A 255 -5.26 -5.17 -20.10
C GLU A 255 -5.14 -4.83 -18.60
N LYS A 256 -5.57 -3.62 -18.21
CA LYS A 256 -5.61 -3.22 -16.80
C LYS A 256 -6.58 -4.06 -15.96
N GLN A 257 -7.72 -4.46 -16.54
CA GLN A 257 -8.65 -5.37 -15.87
C GLN A 257 -8.02 -6.74 -15.62
N ASP A 258 -7.39 -7.34 -16.64
CA ASP A 258 -6.72 -8.63 -16.53
C ASP A 258 -5.55 -8.58 -15.54
N LEU A 259 -4.74 -7.52 -15.59
CA LEU A 259 -3.65 -7.32 -14.64
C LEU A 259 -4.15 -7.26 -13.19
N LEU A 260 -5.20 -6.47 -12.92
CA LEU A 260 -5.79 -6.37 -11.59
C LEU A 260 -6.42 -7.70 -11.16
N LEU A 261 -7.09 -8.42 -12.07
CA LEU A 261 -7.66 -9.74 -11.78
C LEU A 261 -6.57 -10.76 -11.40
N ARG A 262 -5.47 -10.78 -12.15
CA ARG A 262 -4.32 -11.66 -11.88
C ARG A 262 -3.66 -11.32 -10.56
N PHE A 263 -3.44 -10.03 -10.28
CA PHE A 263 -2.88 -9.60 -9.00
C PHE A 263 -3.77 -10.00 -7.83
N LEU A 264 -5.09 -9.83 -7.96
CA LEU A 264 -6.07 -10.19 -6.93
C LEU A 264 -6.37 -11.71 -6.88
N ALA A 265 -5.78 -12.52 -7.75
CA ALA A 265 -5.89 -13.96 -7.67
C ALA A 265 -5.01 -14.45 -6.52
N SER A 266 -5.63 -15.11 -5.54
CA SER A 266 -4.86 -15.85 -4.54
C SER A 266 -4.15 -16.99 -5.27
N ASP A 267 -2.81 -17.04 -5.17
CA ASP A 267 -2.05 -18.25 -5.47
C ASP A 267 -2.67 -19.39 -4.64
N LYS A 268 -3.23 -20.40 -5.32
CA LYS A 268 -3.81 -21.59 -4.68
C LYS A 268 -2.71 -22.45 -4.08
#